data_AF-A0A2K3J4K7-F1
#
_entry.id   AF-A0A2K3J4K7-F1
#
_cell.length_a   1.000
_cell.length_b   1.000
_cell.length_c   1.000
_cell.angle_alpha   90.00
_cell.angle_beta   90.00
_cell.angle_gamma   90.00
#
_symmetry.space_group_name_H-M   'P 1'
#
loop_
_entity.id
_entity.type
_entity.pdbx_description
1 polymer ?
#
loop_
_entity_poly.entity_id
_entity_poly.type
_entity_poly.pdbx_seq_one_letter_code
_entity_poly.pdbx_strand_id
1 'polypeptide(L)'
;MRKILPISIVVILVLTGLGAVATPQEQNFEIKKINVAFSKFTYEDESDYITINVEGANDFLIEEGKPLLPMYAQQIILPFGTKIKSVKITPKNLVEKNLPKDITSSPIAMIAGSQVQTN
;
A
#
# COMPACT_ATOMS: atom_id res chain seq x y z
N MET A 1 -67.18 2.02 -12.31
CA MET A 1 -66.15 2.33 -11.29
C MET A 1 -66.14 1.38 -10.07
N ARG A 2 -66.67 0.14 -10.15
CA ARG A 2 -66.68 -0.82 -9.02
C ARG A 2 -65.55 -1.85 -9.02
N LYS A 3 -64.80 -1.98 -10.12
CA LYS A 3 -63.72 -2.98 -10.30
C LYS A 3 -62.30 -2.42 -10.11
N ILE A 4 -62.16 -1.10 -10.03
CA ILE A 4 -60.86 -0.41 -9.83
C ILE A 4 -60.32 -0.56 -8.41
N LEU A 5 -61.21 -0.67 -7.42
CA LEU A 5 -60.85 -0.80 -6.01
C LEU A 5 -60.06 -2.09 -5.71
N PRO A 6 -60.50 -3.30 -6.14
CA PRO A 6 -59.71 -4.52 -5.91
C PRO A 6 -58.38 -4.53 -6.69
N ILE A 7 -58.34 -3.92 -7.88
CA ILE A 7 -57.11 -3.85 -8.69
C ILE A 7 -56.04 -3.00 -8.00
N SER A 8 -56.42 -1.86 -7.41
CA SER A 8 -55.50 -1.00 -6.66
C SER A 8 -54.86 -1.72 -5.47
N ILE A 9 -55.65 -2.51 -4.74
CA ILE A 9 -55.18 -3.29 -3.59
C ILE A 9 -54.12 -4.31 -4.01
N VAL A 10 -54.36 -5.05 -5.11
CA VAL A 10 -53.41 -6.04 -5.62
C VAL A 10 -52.10 -5.38 -6.06
N VAL A 11 -52.17 -4.23 -6.72
CA VAL A 11 -50.97 -3.49 -7.16
C VAL A 11 -50.14 -3.03 -5.97
N ILE A 12 -50.77 -2.47 -4.92
CA ILE A 12 -50.08 -2.06 -3.70
C ILE A 12 -49.44 -3.29 -3.01
N LEU A 13 -50.14 -4.42 -2.97
CA LEU A 13 -49.65 -5.64 -2.33
C LEU A 13 -48.43 -6.25 -3.06
N VAL A 14 -48.40 -6.17 -4.39
CA VAL A 14 -47.26 -6.66 -5.19
C VAL A 14 -46.06 -5.71 -5.09
N LEU A 15 -46.31 -4.39 -5.07
CA LEU A 15 -45.24 -3.39 -4.94
C LEU A 15 -44.54 -3.44 -3.58
N THR A 16 -45.25 -3.76 -2.50
CA THR A 16 -44.63 -3.91 -1.16
C THR A 16 -43.78 -5.18 -1.04
N GLY A 17 -44.10 -6.23 -1.79
CA GLY A 17 -43.35 -7.49 -1.77
C GLY A 17 -41.97 -7.43 -2.44
N LEU A 18 -41.75 -6.47 -3.33
CA LEU A 18 -40.49 -6.33 -4.09
C LEU A 18 -39.35 -5.66 -3.31
N GLY A 19 -39.63 -5.12 -2.11
CA GLY A 19 -38.62 -4.45 -1.27
C GLY A 19 -37.82 -5.37 -0.35
N ALA A 20 -38.21 -6.65 -0.20
CA ALA A 20 -37.61 -7.59 0.75
C ALA A 20 -36.55 -8.51 0.11
N VAL A 21 -35.79 -8.01 -0.87
CA VAL A 21 -34.62 -8.73 -1.37
C VAL A 21 -33.46 -8.43 -0.43
N ALA A 22 -33.26 -9.29 0.57
CA ALA A 22 -32.04 -9.27 1.38
C ALA A 22 -30.86 -9.57 0.46
N THR A 23 -30.12 -8.54 0.07
CA THR A 23 -28.79 -8.74 -0.49
C THR A 23 -27.94 -9.33 0.63
N PRO A 24 -27.20 -10.43 0.40
CA PRO A 24 -26.26 -10.92 1.39
C PRO A 24 -25.29 -9.78 1.68
N GLN A 25 -25.34 -9.26 2.91
CA GLN A 25 -24.44 -8.23 3.37
C GLN A 25 -23.02 -8.73 3.15
N GLU A 26 -22.35 -8.16 2.14
CA GLU A 26 -20.95 -8.45 1.89
C GLU A 26 -20.19 -8.25 3.21
N GLN A 27 -19.35 -9.22 3.53
CA GLN A 27 -18.62 -9.33 4.79
C GLN A 27 -18.08 -7.95 5.19
N ASN A 28 -18.42 -7.48 6.39
CA ASN A 28 -18.13 -6.13 6.92
C ASN A 28 -16.61 -5.87 7.06
N PHE A 29 -15.89 -5.75 5.94
CA PHE A 29 -14.50 -5.36 5.90
C PHE A 29 -14.39 -3.88 5.55
N GLU A 30 -13.63 -3.15 6.35
CA GLU A 30 -13.20 -1.81 5.98
C GLU A 30 -11.95 -1.90 5.10
N ILE A 31 -11.98 -1.28 3.92
CA ILE A 31 -10.85 -1.23 2.99
C ILE A 31 -10.23 0.17 3.04
N LYS A 32 -9.03 0.26 3.62
CA LYS A 32 -8.21 1.48 3.56
C LYS A 32 -7.29 1.44 2.34
N LYS A 33 -7.47 2.39 1.41
CA LYS A 33 -6.62 2.54 0.22
C LYS A 33 -5.60 3.65 0.43
N ILE A 34 -4.35 3.35 0.13
CA ILE A 34 -3.24 4.30 0.19
C ILE A 34 -2.60 4.32 -1.19
N ASN A 35 -2.49 5.51 -1.78
CA ASN A 35 -1.79 5.71 -3.04
C ASN A 35 -0.46 6.38 -2.73
N VAL A 36 0.63 5.75 -3.16
CA VAL A 36 1.99 6.28 -3.05
C VAL A 36 2.49 6.51 -4.47
N ALA A 37 3.06 7.68 -4.72
CA ALA A 37 3.66 8.04 -5.98
C ALA A 37 5.12 8.42 -5.74
N PHE A 38 5.99 7.99 -6.64
CA PHE A 38 7.41 8.28 -6.63
C PHE A 38 7.75 9.07 -7.88
N SER A 39 8.66 10.03 -7.75
CA SER A 39 9.30 10.63 -8.92
C SER A 39 10.30 9.64 -9.54
N LYS A 40 10.85 10.00 -10.71
CA LYS A 40 11.95 9.23 -11.29
C LYS A 40 13.13 9.23 -10.32
N PHE A 41 13.76 8.06 -10.17
CA PHE A 41 14.94 7.94 -9.34
C PHE A 41 16.13 8.66 -9.99
N THR A 42 16.97 9.24 -9.14
CA THR A 42 18.30 9.76 -9.47
C THR A 42 19.35 8.92 -8.75
N TYR A 43 20.61 9.10 -9.11
CA TYR A 43 21.71 8.49 -8.37
C TYR A 43 22.85 9.48 -8.25
N GLU A 44 23.55 9.40 -7.12
CA GLU A 44 24.79 10.11 -6.86
C GLU A 44 25.95 9.17 -7.13
N ASP A 45 26.96 9.69 -7.85
CA ASP A 45 28.15 8.94 -8.22
C ASP A 45 29.20 9.10 -7.12
N GLU A 46 29.31 8.08 -6.27
CA GLU A 46 30.42 7.93 -5.34
C GLU A 46 31.51 7.09 -6.05
N SER A 47 32.78 7.36 -5.80
CA SER A 47 33.91 6.89 -6.64
C SER A 47 33.75 5.48 -7.25
N ASP A 48 33.37 4.48 -6.44
CA ASP A 48 33.21 3.09 -6.86
C ASP A 48 31.75 2.57 -6.86
N TYR A 49 30.82 3.31 -6.25
CA TYR A 49 29.42 2.88 -6.04
C TYR A 49 28.44 4.01 -6.31
N ILE A 50 27.18 3.68 -6.52
CA ILE A 50 26.13 4.69 -6.65
C ILE A 50 25.14 4.62 -5.48
N THR A 51 24.72 5.78 -5.02
CA THR A 51 23.63 5.91 -4.05
C THR A 51 22.36 6.27 -4.79
N ILE A 52 21.31 5.44 -4.66
CA ILE A 52 20.02 5.67 -5.32
C ILE A 52 19.18 6.61 -4.46
N ASN A 53 18.61 7.63 -5.10
CA ASN A 53 17.71 8.60 -4.47
C ASN A 53 16.36 8.60 -5.19
N VAL A 54 15.27 8.55 -4.42
CA VAL A 54 13.90 8.58 -4.95
C VAL A 54 13.11 9.62 -4.18
N GLU A 55 12.72 10.70 -4.86
CA GLU A 55 11.80 11.67 -4.26
C GLU A 55 10.45 10.99 -3.97
N GLY A 56 10.00 11.10 -2.72
CA GLY A 56 8.83 10.41 -2.19
C GLY A 56 9.16 9.17 -1.36
N ALA A 57 10.39 8.64 -1.41
CA ALA A 57 10.89 7.74 -0.39
C ALA A 57 11.19 8.53 0.90
N ASN A 58 10.99 7.91 2.06
CA ASN A 58 11.19 8.54 3.37
C ASN A 58 12.05 7.71 4.32
N ASP A 59 12.53 6.56 3.87
CA ASP A 59 13.35 5.62 4.63
C ASP A 59 14.28 4.85 3.68
N PHE A 60 15.13 3.98 4.22
CA PHE A 60 15.95 3.06 3.46
C PHE A 60 15.72 1.61 3.90
N LEU A 61 15.70 0.71 2.94
CA LEU A 61 15.75 -0.73 3.19
C LEU A 61 17.19 -1.09 3.53
N ILE A 62 17.43 -1.30 4.83
CA ILE A 62 18.73 -1.68 5.36
C ILE A 62 18.69 -3.18 5.64
N GLU A 63 19.45 -3.94 4.86
CA GLU A 63 19.66 -5.37 5.09
C GLU A 63 21.14 -5.69 4.92
N GLU A 64 21.75 -6.31 5.93
CA GLU A 64 23.20 -6.51 6.00
C GLU A 64 23.75 -7.17 4.73
N GLY A 65 24.77 -6.55 4.13
CA GLY A 65 25.41 -7.05 2.91
C GLY A 65 24.56 -6.94 1.64
N LYS A 66 23.40 -6.29 1.69
CA LYS A 66 22.56 -6.02 0.50
C LYS A 66 22.62 -4.55 0.07
N PRO A 67 22.30 -4.25 -1.19
CA PRO A 67 22.19 -2.88 -1.67
C PRO A 67 21.27 -2.02 -0.79
N LEU A 68 21.73 -0.81 -0.47
CA LEU A 68 20.93 0.18 0.24
C LEU A 68 19.91 0.78 -0.75
N LEU A 69 18.62 0.50 -0.53
CA LEU A 69 17.56 0.94 -1.43
C LEU A 69 16.59 1.91 -0.74
N PRO A 70 16.19 3.01 -1.39
CA PRO A 70 15.13 3.87 -0.87
C PRO A 70 13.81 3.13 -0.68
N MET A 71 13.13 3.41 0.42
CA MET A 71 11.86 2.81 0.81
C MET A 71 10.86 3.89 1.25
N TYR A 72 9.57 3.60 1.09
CA TYR A 72 8.51 4.36 1.72
C TYR A 72 7.88 3.56 2.86
N ALA A 73 8.02 4.06 4.08
CA ALA A 73 7.41 3.52 5.28
C ALA A 73 6.29 4.46 5.77
N GLN A 74 5.11 3.90 6.04
CA GLN A 74 3.99 4.65 6.61
C GLN A 74 3.36 3.89 7.77
N GLN A 75 3.21 4.58 8.90
CA GLN A 75 2.49 4.06 10.05
C GLN A 75 0.98 4.31 9.92
N ILE A 76 0.19 3.29 10.26
CA ILE A 76 -1.28 3.38 10.29
C ILE A 76 -1.75 3.08 11.71
N ILE A 77 -2.44 4.04 12.32
CA ILE A 77 -3.08 3.86 13.64
C ILE A 77 -4.47 3.25 13.42
N LEU A 78 -4.74 2.14 14.07
CA LEU A 78 -6.01 1.42 14.00
C LEU A 78 -6.64 1.28 15.40
N PRO A 79 -7.98 1.28 15.52
CA PRO A 79 -8.64 1.03 16.80
C PRO A 79 -8.27 -0.33 17.39
N PHE A 80 -8.29 -0.40 18.72
CA PHE A 80 -8.06 -1.65 19.42
C PHE A 80 -9.07 -2.73 19.00
N GLY A 81 -8.61 -3.97 18.84
CA GLY A 81 -9.43 -5.09 18.37
C GLY A 81 -9.52 -5.23 16.85
N THR A 82 -8.97 -4.29 16.07
CA THR A 82 -8.88 -4.41 14.60
C THR A 82 -8.01 -5.59 14.19
N LYS A 83 -8.51 -6.44 13.28
CA LYS A 83 -7.74 -7.55 12.69
C LYS A 83 -7.46 -7.29 11.22
N ILE A 84 -6.19 -7.17 10.87
CA ILE A 84 -5.76 -7.01 9.48
C ILE A 84 -5.87 -8.37 8.78
N LYS A 85 -6.77 -8.48 7.80
CA LYS A 85 -6.94 -9.71 7.01
C LYS A 85 -5.94 -9.83 5.87
N SER A 86 -5.60 -8.71 5.23
CA SER A 86 -4.70 -8.71 4.07
C SER A 86 -4.14 -7.30 3.84
N VAL A 87 -2.89 -7.24 3.41
CA VAL A 87 -2.26 -6.07 2.79
C VAL A 87 -1.93 -6.48 1.37
N LYS A 88 -2.35 -5.67 0.39
CA LYS A 88 -2.09 -5.92 -1.04
C LYS A 88 -1.46 -4.69 -1.66
N ILE A 89 -0.42 -4.90 -2.46
CA ILE A 89 0.26 -3.86 -3.21
C ILE A 89 -0.03 -4.11 -4.68
N THR A 90 -0.49 -3.06 -5.37
CA THR A 90 -0.69 -3.09 -6.82
C THR A 90 0.30 -2.11 -7.44
N PRO A 91 1.50 -2.56 -7.87
CA PRO A 91 2.46 -1.68 -8.52
C PRO A 91 1.89 -1.17 -9.84
N LYS A 92 2.18 0.10 -10.15
CA LYS A 92 1.80 0.74 -11.41
C LYS A 92 3.02 1.45 -11.98
N ASN A 93 3.07 1.56 -13.31
CA ASN A 93 4.13 2.29 -14.03
C ASN A 93 5.54 1.80 -13.68
N LEU A 94 5.76 0.48 -13.76
CA LEU A 94 7.08 -0.10 -13.57
C LEU A 94 8.05 0.40 -14.66
N VAL A 95 9.23 0.83 -14.24
CA VAL A 95 10.29 1.33 -15.12
C VAL A 95 11.58 0.58 -14.77
N GLU A 96 12.28 0.12 -15.79
CA GLU A 96 13.59 -0.52 -15.67
C GLU A 96 14.66 0.41 -16.27
N LYS A 97 15.83 0.43 -15.66
CA LYS A 97 16.96 1.24 -16.12
C LYS A 97 18.28 0.56 -15.76
N ASN A 98 19.19 0.52 -16.73
CA ASN A 98 20.55 0.05 -16.50
C ASN A 98 21.33 1.07 -15.67
N LEU A 99 22.08 0.58 -14.68
CA LEU A 99 22.93 1.38 -13.82
C LEU A 99 24.39 1.28 -14.27
N PRO A 100 25.17 2.36 -14.16
CA PRO A 100 26.58 2.37 -14.59
C PRO A 100 27.51 1.64 -13.62
N LYS A 101 27.12 1.52 -12.35
CA LYS A 101 27.89 0.92 -11.24
C LYS A 101 26.96 0.19 -10.29
N ASP A 102 27.55 -0.59 -9.39
CA ASP A 102 26.84 -1.24 -8.30
C ASP A 102 26.37 -0.22 -7.26
N ILE A 103 25.29 -0.57 -6.56
CA ILE A 103 24.69 0.29 -5.53
C ILE A 103 25.47 0.13 -4.23
N THR A 104 25.64 1.23 -3.48
CA THR A 104 26.23 1.23 -2.14
C THR A 104 25.57 0.18 -1.25
N SER A 105 26.38 -0.63 -0.56
CA SER A 105 25.88 -1.67 0.34
C SER A 105 25.34 -1.08 1.65
N SER A 106 24.34 -1.74 2.23
CA SER A 106 23.79 -1.39 3.54
C SER A 106 24.86 -1.50 4.63
N PRO A 107 24.87 -0.57 5.60
CA PRO A 107 25.82 -0.61 6.70
C PRO A 107 25.60 -1.86 7.56
N ILE A 108 26.69 -2.40 8.09
CA ILE A 108 26.65 -3.48 9.09
C ILE A 108 26.34 -2.84 10.45
N ALA A 109 25.48 -3.49 11.24
CA ALA A 109 25.18 -3.02 12.58
C ALA A 109 26.47 -3.01 13.43
N MET A 110 26.80 -1.83 13.96
CA MET A 110 27.96 -1.65 14.83
C MET A 110 27.53 -1.54 16.29
N ILE A 111 28.36 -2.06 17.20
CA ILE A 111 28.19 -1.82 18.63
C ILE A 111 28.45 -0.34 18.90
N ALA A 112 27.48 0.34 19.51
CA ALA A 112 27.61 1.73 19.90
C ALA A 112 28.87 1.94 20.77
N GLY A 113 29.77 2.81 20.33
CA GLY A 113 31.04 3.11 21.02
C GLY A 113 32.27 2.33 20.52
N SER A 114 32.12 1.43 19.54
CA SER A 114 33.27 0.80 18.87
C SER A 114 33.88 1.75 17.83
N GLN A 115 35.18 2.01 17.91
CA GLN A 115 35.92 2.79 16.92
C GLN A 115 36.40 1.84 15.81
N VAL A 116 36.11 2.16 14.54
CA VAL A 116 36.67 1.43 13.41
C VAL A 116 38.17 1.69 13.36
N GLN A 117 38.98 0.69 13.66
CA GLN A 117 40.41 0.77 13.52
C GLN A 117 40.76 0.54 12.05
N THR A 118 40.85 1.62 11.27
CA THR A 118 41.42 1.59 9.92
C THR A 118 42.93 1.37 10.04
N ASN A 119 43.42 0.21 9.60
CA ASN A 119 44.85 -0.04 9.37
C ASN A 119 45.32 0.71 8.12
#